data_AF-A0A3D5JUF3-F1
#
_entry.id   AF-A0A3D5JUF3-F1
#
_cell.length_a   1.000
_cell.length_b   1.000
_cell.length_c   1.000
_cell.angle_alpha   90.00
_cell.angle_beta   90.00
_cell.angle_gamma   90.00
#
_symmetry.space_group_name_H-M   'P 1'
#
loop_
_entity.id
_entity.type
_entity.pdbx_description
1 polymer ?
#
loop_
_entity_poly.entity_id
_entity_poly.type
_entity_poly.pdbx_seq_one_letter_code
_entity_poly.pdbx_strand_id
1 'polypeptide(L)'
;MRQSVSAIRVLSFAILATATLVGTTGCFKRGAKGDYALAPEMRPLEVPPDLNVPGGTAAGQVPALASQARPAAPAAAQNQAPANAAGFTVPGSKDDVFGKVGTALEGVAGVKIASKAQLLGSYDVAFEGSDFLVRVVGVEAGAYVSAVDPRGLPASGAAPTKLLAELKAKLAP
;
A
#
# COMPACT_ATOMS: atom_id res chain seq x y z
N MET A 1 84.52 41.28 37.81
CA MET A 1 83.84 41.00 36.53
C MET A 1 83.85 39.50 36.30
N ARG A 2 82.68 38.86 36.30
CA ARG A 2 82.42 37.50 35.78
C ARG A 2 80.92 37.27 35.86
N GLN A 3 80.22 37.84 34.89
CA GLN A 3 79.38 37.07 33.97
C GLN A 3 78.35 36.20 34.70
N SER A 4 77.35 36.86 35.28
CA SER A 4 75.98 36.38 35.19
C SER A 4 75.64 36.28 33.70
N VAL A 5 76.12 35.21 33.05
CA VAL A 5 75.54 34.72 31.81
C VAL A 5 74.11 34.41 32.20
N SER A 6 73.26 35.38 31.85
CA SER A 6 71.98 35.61 32.46
C SER A 6 71.21 34.30 32.48
N ALA A 7 70.87 33.80 33.68
CA ALA A 7 70.03 32.61 33.83
C ALA A 7 68.76 32.74 32.97
N ILE A 8 68.32 33.98 32.76
CA ILE A 8 67.24 34.36 31.84
C ILE A 8 67.57 33.98 30.39
N ARG A 9 68.77 34.28 29.86
CA ARG A 9 69.17 33.88 28.49
C ARG A 9 69.21 32.36 28.33
N VAL A 10 69.76 31.64 29.31
CA VAL A 10 69.81 30.17 29.28
C VAL A 10 68.39 29.58 29.33
N LEU A 11 67.52 30.14 30.18
CA LEU A 11 66.12 29.75 30.28
C LEU A 11 65.35 30.04 28.99
N SER A 12 65.57 31.19 28.35
CA SER A 12 64.92 31.55 27.08
C SER A 12 65.31 30.60 25.95
N PHE A 13 66.59 30.23 25.84
CA PHE A 13 67.03 29.26 24.83
C PHE A 13 66.50 27.85 25.13
N ALA A 14 66.39 27.46 26.40
CA ALA A 14 65.80 26.18 26.78
C ALA A 14 64.29 26.09 26.44
N ILE A 15 63.53 27.17 26.67
CA ILE A 15 62.11 27.25 26.33
C ILE A 15 61.92 27.24 24.80
N LEU A 16 62.74 27.97 24.05
CA LEU A 16 62.63 28.00 22.60
C LEU A 16 63.03 26.66 21.95
N ALA A 17 64.06 25.99 22.48
CA ALA A 17 64.46 24.65 22.03
C ALA A 17 63.39 23.58 22.32
N THR A 18 62.76 23.64 23.49
CA THR A 18 61.66 22.72 23.84
C THR A 18 60.38 22.99 23.03
N ALA A 19 60.04 24.25 22.75
CA ALA A 19 58.90 24.60 21.91
C ALA A 19 59.08 24.16 20.44
N THR A 20 60.28 24.32 19.88
CA THR A 20 60.58 23.93 18.50
C THR A 20 60.63 22.40 18.32
N LEU A 21 61.10 21.66 19.33
CA LEU A 21 61.11 20.19 19.29
C LEU A 21 59.69 19.61 19.40
N VAL A 22 58.81 20.20 20.22
CA VAL A 22 57.39 19.79 20.29
C VAL A 22 56.61 20.17 19.02
N GLY A 23 56.98 21.26 18.34
CA GLY A 23 56.34 21.70 17.10
C GLY A 23 56.71 20.88 15.86
N THR A 24 57.87 20.23 15.84
CA THR A 24 58.42 19.57 14.63
C THR A 24 58.54 18.05 14.76
N THR A 25 58.68 17.50 15.96
CA THR A 25 58.83 16.06 16.20
C THR A 25 57.80 15.57 17.20
N GLY A 26 56.56 15.43 16.77
CA GLY A 26 55.52 15.05 17.72
C GLY A 26 54.18 14.77 17.11
N CYS A 27 54.16 14.01 16.01
CA CYS A 27 53.25 12.89 15.73
C CYS A 27 51.87 12.85 16.45
N PHE A 28 51.16 13.97 16.54
CA PHE A 28 49.76 13.98 16.90
C PHE A 28 49.01 13.45 15.69
N LYS A 29 48.71 12.16 15.76
CA LYS A 29 47.82 11.41 14.89
C LYS A 29 46.59 12.25 14.57
N ARG A 30 46.65 13.05 13.52
CA ARG A 30 45.48 13.40 12.74
C ARG A 30 45.19 12.19 11.86
N GLY A 31 44.91 11.07 12.53
CA GLY A 31 44.18 9.97 11.91
C GLY A 31 42.85 10.52 11.42
N ALA A 32 42.22 9.80 10.49
CA ALA A 32 40.94 10.17 9.92
C ALA A 32 40.01 10.73 11.02
N LYS A 33 39.45 11.91 10.78
CA LYS A 33 38.47 12.53 11.67
C LYS A 33 37.12 12.36 11.00
N GLY A 34 36.13 11.91 11.77
CA GLY A 34 34.79 11.58 11.27
C GLY A 34 34.60 10.07 11.05
N ASP A 35 33.42 9.70 10.55
CA ASP A 35 32.95 8.31 10.44
C ASP A 35 33.86 7.39 9.59
N TYR A 36 34.77 7.96 8.81
CA TYR A 36 35.78 7.26 8.01
C TYR A 36 36.98 6.72 8.81
N ALA A 37 37.07 7.03 10.11
CA ALA A 37 38.08 6.49 11.02
C ALA A 37 37.65 5.16 11.67
N LEU A 38 36.38 4.80 11.52
CA LEU A 38 35.81 3.57 12.05
C LEU A 38 36.01 2.41 11.05
N ALA A 39 36.07 1.20 11.58
CA ALA A 39 36.13 -0.02 10.78
C ALA A 39 34.95 -0.06 9.79
N PRO A 40 35.12 -0.61 8.57
CA PRO A 40 34.15 -0.51 7.48
C PRO A 40 32.73 -0.95 7.85
N GLU A 41 32.61 -1.92 8.75
CA GLU A 41 31.34 -2.42 9.31
C GLU A 41 30.56 -1.44 10.20
N MET A 42 31.18 -0.37 10.71
CA MET A 42 30.53 0.63 11.58
C MET A 42 30.22 1.94 10.85
N ARG A 43 30.54 2.04 9.56
CA ARG A 43 30.18 3.20 8.73
C ARG A 43 28.68 3.11 8.45
N PRO A 44 27.88 4.14 8.79
CA PRO A 44 26.46 4.15 8.45
C PRO A 44 26.30 3.89 6.96
N LEU A 45 25.54 2.85 6.60
CA LEU A 45 25.35 2.44 5.22
C LEU A 45 24.92 3.66 4.40
N GLU A 46 25.77 4.08 3.47
CA GLU A 46 25.43 5.11 2.49
C GLU A 46 24.35 4.51 1.59
N VAL A 47 23.09 4.66 2.00
CA VAL A 47 21.93 4.24 1.21
C VAL A 47 21.97 5.06 -0.08
N PRO A 48 22.14 4.44 -1.26
CA PRO A 48 22.09 5.14 -2.52
C PRO A 48 20.79 5.96 -2.60
N PRO A 49 20.80 7.17 -3.19
CA PRO A 49 19.60 8.01 -3.29
C PRO A 49 18.41 7.30 -3.97
N ASP A 50 18.67 6.24 -4.73
CA ASP A 50 17.65 5.39 -5.37
C ASP A 50 16.99 4.36 -4.43
N LEU A 51 17.39 4.28 -3.16
CA LEU A 51 16.79 3.40 -2.14
C LEU A 51 16.05 4.15 -1.01
N ASN A 52 16.10 5.49 -0.97
CA ASN A 52 15.33 6.31 -0.01
C ASN A 52 13.91 6.65 -0.52
N VAL A 53 13.65 6.41 -1.80
CA VAL A 53 12.33 6.64 -2.40
C VAL A 53 11.81 5.26 -2.79
N PRO A 54 10.56 4.89 -2.49
CA PRO A 54 9.98 3.67 -3.04
C PRO A 54 10.07 3.76 -4.57
N GLY A 55 10.93 2.93 -5.16
CA GLY A 55 11.17 2.89 -6.59
C GLY A 55 9.87 2.57 -7.32
N GLY A 56 9.33 3.54 -8.06
CA GLY A 56 8.22 3.37 -9.01
C GLY A 56 8.61 2.55 -10.24
N THR A 57 9.54 1.62 -10.13
CA THR A 57 9.83 0.64 -11.18
C THR A 57 8.86 -0.53 -11.02
N ALA A 58 8.10 -0.80 -12.08
CA ALA A 58 7.06 -1.82 -12.21
C ALA A 58 7.46 -3.28 -11.88
N ALA A 59 8.65 -3.52 -11.31
CA ALA A 59 9.11 -4.82 -10.82
C ALA A 59 8.55 -5.21 -9.43
N GLY A 60 7.87 -4.29 -8.73
CA GLY A 60 7.20 -4.54 -7.45
C GLY A 60 5.71 -4.88 -7.55
N GLN A 61 5.13 -4.98 -8.75
CA GLN A 61 3.76 -5.47 -8.90
C GLN A 61 3.77 -6.99 -8.80
N VAL A 62 3.57 -7.50 -7.59
CA VAL A 62 3.16 -8.90 -7.40
C VAL A 62 1.80 -9.04 -8.10
N PRO A 63 1.67 -9.86 -9.16
CA PRO A 63 0.36 -10.14 -9.72
C PRO A 63 -0.45 -10.81 -8.62
N ALA A 64 -1.56 -10.20 -8.22
CA ALA A 64 -2.47 -10.81 -7.26
C ALA A 64 -3.02 -12.09 -7.91
N LEU A 65 -2.44 -13.25 -7.57
CA LEU A 65 -3.07 -14.53 -7.85
C LEU A 65 -4.38 -14.54 -7.06
N ALA A 66 -5.48 -14.77 -7.76
CA ALA A 66 -6.86 -14.73 -7.25
C ALA A 66 -7.14 -15.68 -6.05
N SER A 67 -6.18 -16.50 -5.63
CA SER A 67 -6.33 -17.52 -4.60
C SER A 67 -5.82 -17.13 -3.21
N GLN A 68 -5.26 -15.93 -3.00
CA GLN A 68 -4.62 -15.56 -1.71
C GLN A 68 -5.33 -14.44 -0.92
N ALA A 69 -6.61 -14.18 -1.19
CA ALA A 69 -7.41 -13.30 -0.36
C ALA A 69 -7.81 -13.99 0.96
N ARG A 70 -6.93 -13.96 1.97
CA ARG A 70 -7.21 -13.64 3.40
C ARG A 70 -6.21 -14.34 4.36
N PRO A 71 -5.53 -13.56 5.21
CA PRO A 71 -5.86 -13.59 6.64
C PRO A 71 -6.44 -12.26 7.15
N ALA A 72 -7.19 -12.33 8.24
CA ALA A 72 -8.00 -11.26 8.82
C ALA A 72 -7.22 -9.99 9.20
N ALA A 73 -7.61 -8.85 8.61
CA ALA A 73 -7.38 -7.51 9.13
C ALA A 73 -8.74 -6.86 9.47
N PRO A 74 -8.83 -6.01 10.51
CA PRO A 74 -10.06 -5.31 10.86
C PRO A 74 -10.54 -4.46 9.69
N ALA A 75 -11.84 -4.51 9.43
CA ALA A 75 -12.50 -3.88 8.30
C ALA A 75 -12.34 -2.35 8.29
N ALA A 76 -11.41 -1.86 7.50
CA ALA A 76 -11.63 -0.65 6.71
C ALA A 76 -11.90 -1.12 5.28
N ALA A 77 -13.15 -1.49 5.02
CA ALA A 77 -13.60 -1.69 3.65
C ALA A 77 -13.44 -0.34 2.94
N GLN A 78 -12.35 -0.20 2.19
CA GLN A 78 -12.24 0.87 1.22
C GLN A 78 -13.36 0.63 0.21
N ASN A 79 -14.35 1.52 0.28
CA ASN A 79 -15.57 1.59 -0.52
C ASN A 79 -15.29 1.91 -2.00
N GLN A 80 -14.24 1.33 -2.57
CA GLN A 80 -13.95 1.40 -3.98
C GLN A 80 -14.77 0.32 -4.69
N ALA A 81 -15.57 0.73 -5.67
CA ALA A 81 -16.20 -0.20 -6.59
C ALA A 81 -15.10 -1.12 -7.16
N PRO A 82 -15.24 -2.46 -7.10
CA PRO A 82 -14.26 -3.33 -7.70
C PRO A 82 -14.11 -2.95 -9.18
N ALA A 83 -12.87 -2.82 -9.65
CA ALA A 83 -12.51 -2.46 -11.03
C ALA A 83 -12.86 -3.56 -12.05
N ASN A 84 -13.89 -4.36 -11.77
CA ASN A 84 -14.38 -5.44 -12.62
C ASN A 84 -15.63 -4.96 -13.36
N ALA A 85 -15.58 -5.07 -14.68
CA ALA A 85 -16.63 -4.62 -15.61
C ALA A 85 -17.98 -5.38 -15.52
N ALA A 86 -18.20 -6.18 -14.46
CA ALA A 86 -19.40 -7.01 -14.27
C ALA A 86 -20.37 -6.38 -13.25
N GLY A 87 -20.49 -5.06 -13.22
CA GLY A 87 -21.38 -4.37 -12.28
C GLY A 87 -21.62 -2.89 -12.60
N PHE A 88 -22.53 -2.28 -11.87
CA PHE A 88 -22.91 -0.88 -12.01
C PHE A 88 -23.26 -0.27 -10.65
N THR A 89 -23.16 1.05 -10.55
CA THR A 89 -23.51 1.80 -9.32
C THR A 89 -24.91 2.39 -9.43
N VAL A 90 -25.68 2.27 -8.36
CA VAL A 90 -27.02 2.86 -8.19
C VAL A 90 -26.96 3.87 -7.05
N PRO A 91 -27.48 5.10 -7.24
CA PRO A 91 -27.56 6.07 -6.15
C PRO A 91 -28.53 5.60 -5.07
N GLY A 92 -28.12 5.72 -3.80
CA GLY A 92 -28.93 5.33 -2.63
C GLY A 92 -28.15 4.52 -1.60
N SER A 93 -28.81 4.19 -0.48
CA SER A 93 -28.23 3.33 0.54
C SER A 93 -28.17 1.88 0.06
N LYS A 94 -27.26 1.08 0.65
CA LYS A 94 -27.15 -0.36 0.35
C LYS A 94 -28.48 -1.08 0.57
N ASP A 95 -29.17 -0.81 1.68
CA ASP A 95 -30.42 -1.50 2.04
C ASP A 95 -31.57 -1.13 1.10
N ASP A 96 -31.69 0.14 0.73
CA ASP A 96 -32.70 0.60 -0.24
C ASP A 96 -32.47 -0.02 -1.62
N VAL A 97 -31.21 -0.01 -2.09
CA VAL A 97 -30.85 -0.60 -3.39
C VAL A 97 -31.01 -2.11 -3.35
N PHE A 98 -30.67 -2.77 -2.24
CA PHE A 98 -30.90 -4.21 -2.06
C PHE A 98 -32.39 -4.54 -2.24
N GLY A 99 -33.29 -3.82 -1.57
CA GLY A 99 -34.74 -3.97 -1.75
C GLY A 99 -35.17 -3.78 -3.20
N LYS A 100 -34.70 -2.71 -3.87
CA LYS A 100 -34.98 -2.44 -5.28
C LYS A 100 -34.48 -3.53 -6.22
N VAL A 101 -33.29 -4.08 -5.97
CA VAL A 101 -32.74 -5.20 -6.75
C VAL A 101 -33.63 -6.43 -6.59
N GLY A 102 -34.08 -6.74 -5.38
CA GLY A 102 -35.03 -7.83 -5.13
C GLY A 102 -36.32 -7.69 -5.95
N THR A 103 -36.97 -6.52 -5.88
CA THR A 103 -38.20 -6.25 -6.65
C THR A 103 -37.94 -6.31 -8.17
N ALA A 104 -36.79 -5.82 -8.63
CA ALA A 104 -36.44 -5.87 -10.05
C ALA A 104 -36.21 -7.31 -10.54
N LEU A 105 -35.53 -8.13 -9.73
CA LEU A 105 -35.28 -9.56 -10.00
C LEU A 105 -36.58 -10.36 -10.07
N GLU A 106 -37.53 -10.11 -9.17
CA GLU A 106 -38.86 -10.74 -9.21
C GLU A 106 -39.63 -10.40 -10.50
N GLY A 107 -39.39 -9.23 -11.08
CA GLY A 107 -39.98 -8.81 -12.35
C GLY A 107 -39.20 -9.25 -13.59
N VAL A 108 -38.11 -10.01 -13.49
CA VAL A 108 -37.41 -10.57 -14.66
C VAL A 108 -37.94 -11.97 -14.95
N ALA A 109 -38.43 -12.18 -16.17
CA ALA A 109 -38.91 -13.49 -16.60
C ALA A 109 -37.74 -14.49 -16.67
N GLY A 110 -37.92 -15.67 -16.05
CA GLY A 110 -36.91 -16.74 -16.07
C GLY A 110 -35.83 -16.63 -14.99
N VAL A 111 -35.86 -15.61 -14.13
CA VAL A 111 -35.03 -15.56 -12.91
C VAL A 111 -35.70 -16.34 -11.80
N LYS A 112 -34.93 -17.22 -11.15
CA LYS A 112 -35.34 -17.89 -9.91
C LYS A 112 -34.43 -17.48 -8.78
N ILE A 113 -34.98 -16.85 -7.75
CA ILE A 113 -34.24 -16.48 -6.55
C ILE A 113 -34.22 -17.70 -5.61
N ALA A 114 -33.04 -18.30 -5.43
CA ALA A 114 -32.84 -19.45 -4.54
C ALA A 114 -32.76 -19.01 -3.07
N SER A 115 -32.07 -17.89 -2.80
CA SER A 115 -31.88 -17.38 -1.45
C SER A 115 -31.63 -15.87 -1.45
N LYS A 116 -31.91 -15.22 -0.32
CA LYS A 116 -31.57 -13.82 -0.06
C LYS A 116 -30.83 -13.70 1.26
N ALA A 117 -29.71 -12.99 1.25
CA ALA A 117 -28.90 -12.71 2.43
C ALA A 117 -28.69 -11.21 2.56
N GLN A 118 -29.64 -10.52 3.22
CA GLN A 118 -29.61 -9.06 3.37
C GLN A 118 -28.36 -8.57 4.12
N LEU A 119 -27.95 -9.28 5.18
CA LEU A 119 -26.73 -8.95 5.94
C LEU A 119 -25.47 -8.96 5.07
N LEU A 120 -25.43 -9.85 4.07
CA LEU A 120 -24.33 -9.93 3.11
C LEU A 120 -24.57 -9.03 1.87
N GLY A 121 -25.82 -8.56 1.70
CA GLY A 121 -26.33 -7.90 0.51
C GLY A 121 -26.19 -8.75 -0.74
N SER A 122 -26.54 -10.03 -0.68
CA SER A 122 -26.46 -10.92 -1.83
C SER A 122 -27.78 -11.66 -2.08
N TYR A 123 -28.10 -11.84 -3.35
CA TYR A 123 -29.15 -12.72 -3.86
C TYR A 123 -28.51 -13.89 -4.59
N ASP A 124 -28.96 -15.10 -4.29
CA ASP A 124 -28.62 -16.29 -5.06
C ASP A 124 -29.67 -16.49 -6.14
N VAL A 125 -29.26 -16.47 -7.40
CA VAL A 125 -30.16 -16.49 -8.55
C VAL A 125 -29.73 -17.52 -9.59
N ALA A 126 -30.74 -18.20 -10.13
CA ALA A 126 -30.63 -19.06 -11.29
C ALA A 126 -31.29 -18.36 -12.50
N PHE A 127 -30.57 -18.23 -13.61
CA PHE A 127 -31.06 -17.59 -14.82
C PHE A 127 -30.46 -18.22 -16.09
N GLU A 128 -31.29 -18.51 -17.10
CA GLU A 128 -30.89 -19.18 -18.35
C GLU A 128 -29.99 -20.43 -18.14
N GLY A 129 -30.23 -21.19 -17.06
CA GLY A 129 -29.45 -22.40 -16.74
C GLY A 129 -28.09 -22.15 -16.07
N SER A 130 -27.81 -20.93 -15.61
CA SER A 130 -26.61 -20.57 -14.84
C SER A 130 -26.99 -20.07 -13.44
N ASP A 131 -26.24 -20.51 -12.43
CA ASP A 131 -26.38 -20.06 -11.05
C ASP A 131 -25.25 -19.09 -10.67
N PHE A 132 -25.60 -17.95 -10.08
CA PHE A 132 -24.65 -16.93 -9.64
C PHE A 132 -25.25 -16.02 -8.57
N LEU A 133 -24.40 -15.26 -7.90
CA LEU A 133 -24.79 -14.31 -6.87
C LEU A 133 -24.89 -12.89 -7.44
N VAL A 134 -26.00 -12.20 -7.18
CA VAL A 134 -26.10 -10.75 -7.37
C VAL A 134 -25.77 -10.07 -6.04
N ARG A 135 -24.66 -9.35 -5.98
CA ARG A 135 -24.15 -8.70 -4.77
C ARG A 135 -24.29 -7.19 -4.83
N VAL A 136 -24.82 -6.61 -3.75
CA VAL A 136 -25.00 -5.19 -3.50
C VAL A 136 -24.07 -4.74 -2.37
N VAL A 137 -23.19 -3.79 -2.66
CA VAL A 137 -22.17 -3.28 -1.73
C VAL A 137 -22.30 -1.77 -1.64
N GLY A 138 -22.29 -1.21 -0.43
CA GLY A 138 -22.20 0.25 -0.28
C GLY A 138 -20.83 0.75 -0.75
N VAL A 139 -20.82 1.78 -1.58
CA VAL A 139 -19.64 2.51 -2.06
C VAL A 139 -19.83 4.01 -1.80
N GLU A 140 -18.80 4.83 -1.95
CA GLU A 140 -18.92 6.29 -1.72
C GLU A 140 -19.99 6.93 -2.62
N ALA A 141 -20.15 6.44 -3.85
CA ALA A 141 -21.12 6.93 -4.83
C ALA A 141 -22.54 6.31 -4.73
N GLY A 142 -22.82 5.50 -3.71
CA GLY A 142 -24.12 4.83 -3.53
C GLY A 142 -23.98 3.33 -3.27
N ALA A 143 -24.69 2.49 -4.00
CA ALA A 143 -24.58 1.04 -3.90
C ALA A 143 -24.14 0.42 -5.24
N TYR A 144 -23.08 -0.37 -5.20
CA TYR A 144 -22.56 -1.11 -6.33
C TYR A 144 -23.20 -2.50 -6.42
N VAL A 145 -23.82 -2.78 -7.56
CA VAL A 145 -24.48 -4.05 -7.90
C VAL A 145 -23.59 -4.81 -8.88
N SER A 146 -23.26 -6.07 -8.57
CA SER A 146 -22.39 -6.92 -9.39
C SER A 146 -22.86 -8.36 -9.41
N ALA A 147 -22.51 -9.10 -10.46
CA ALA A 147 -22.72 -10.54 -10.53
C ALA A 147 -21.40 -11.28 -10.22
N VAL A 148 -21.49 -12.29 -9.36
CA VAL A 148 -20.36 -13.05 -8.82
C VAL A 148 -20.65 -14.54 -8.97
N ASP A 149 -19.69 -15.31 -9.50
CA ASP A 149 -19.79 -16.75 -9.66
C ASP A 149 -19.60 -17.49 -8.32
N PRO A 150 -19.90 -18.80 -8.23
CA PRO A 150 -19.71 -19.58 -7.00
C PRO A 150 -18.25 -19.63 -6.50
N ARG A 151 -17.28 -19.22 -7.32
CA ARG A 151 -15.85 -19.17 -6.97
C ARG A 151 -15.45 -17.78 -6.45
N GLY A 152 -16.38 -16.84 -6.34
CA GLY A 152 -16.12 -15.47 -5.91
C GLY A 152 -15.53 -14.57 -6.99
N LEU A 153 -15.54 -15.01 -8.25
CA LEU A 153 -15.05 -14.23 -9.40
C LEU A 153 -16.21 -13.48 -10.07
N PRO A 154 -15.95 -12.39 -10.80
CA PRO A 154 -16.98 -11.72 -11.59
C PRO A 154 -17.64 -12.70 -12.56
N ALA A 155 -18.97 -12.79 -12.52
CA ALA A 155 -19.72 -13.65 -13.43
C ALA A 155 -19.82 -12.97 -14.81
N SER A 156 -18.90 -13.29 -15.71
CA SER A 156 -18.83 -12.73 -17.07
C SER A 156 -19.53 -13.59 -18.13
N GLY A 157 -20.35 -14.56 -17.70
CA GLY A 157 -21.13 -15.41 -18.61
C GLY A 157 -22.25 -14.62 -19.31
N ALA A 158 -22.80 -15.19 -20.39
CA ALA A 158 -23.88 -14.55 -21.15
C ALA A 158 -25.12 -14.27 -20.30
N ALA A 159 -25.55 -15.25 -19.49
CA ALA A 159 -26.71 -15.14 -18.62
C ALA A 159 -26.55 -14.06 -17.52
N PRO A 160 -25.46 -14.05 -16.71
CA PRO A 160 -25.20 -12.96 -15.76
C PRO A 160 -25.13 -11.57 -16.39
N THR A 161 -24.52 -11.46 -17.57
CA THR A 161 -24.35 -10.16 -18.27
C THR A 161 -25.70 -9.63 -18.75
N LYS A 162 -26.57 -10.49 -19.30
CA LYS A 162 -27.94 -10.13 -19.67
C LYS A 162 -28.75 -9.68 -18.46
N LEU A 163 -28.75 -10.47 -17.38
CA LEU A 163 -29.48 -10.12 -16.16
C LEU A 163 -29.02 -8.78 -15.60
N LEU A 164 -27.70 -8.55 -15.51
CA LEU A 164 -27.17 -7.27 -15.04
C LEU A 164 -27.57 -6.09 -15.93
N ALA A 165 -27.61 -6.27 -17.25
CA ALA A 165 -28.05 -5.23 -18.17
C ALA A 165 -29.53 -4.87 -17.95
N GLU A 166 -30.40 -5.88 -17.75
CA GLU A 166 -31.81 -5.66 -17.43
C GLU A 166 -32.00 -5.00 -16.05
N LEU A 167 -31.25 -5.44 -15.04
CA LEU A 167 -31.27 -4.79 -13.72
C LEU A 167 -30.80 -3.34 -13.82
N LYS A 168 -29.74 -3.09 -14.59
CA LYS A 168 -29.26 -1.72 -14.82
C LYS A 168 -30.33 -0.88 -15.49
N ALA A 169 -31.05 -1.40 -16.48
CA ALA A 169 -32.13 -0.67 -17.15
C ALA A 169 -33.33 -0.37 -16.22
N LYS A 170 -33.58 -1.21 -15.22
CA LYS A 170 -34.67 -1.02 -14.24
C LYS A 170 -34.27 -0.13 -13.05
N LEU A 171 -32.99 -0.11 -12.67
CA LEU A 171 -32.50 0.57 -11.46
C LEU A 171 -31.69 1.84 -11.73
N ALA A 172 -31.10 1.99 -12.91
CA ALA A 172 -30.43 3.22 -13.30
C ALA A 172 -31.50 4.26 -13.73
N PRO A 173 -31.42 5.51 -13.25
CA PRO A 173 -32.29 6.59 -13.70
C PRO A 173 -32.01 6.99 -15.16
#